data_AF-A0AAD4SF99-F1
#
_entry.id   AF-A0AAD4SF99-F1
#
_cell.length_a   1.000
_cell.length_b   1.000
_cell.length_c   1.000
_cell.angle_alpha   90.00
_cell.angle_beta   90.00
_cell.angle_gamma   90.00
#
_symmetry.space_group_name_H-M   'P 1'
#
loop_
_entity.id
_entity.type
_entity.pdbx_description
1 polymer ?
#
loop_
_entity_poly.entity_id
_entity_poly.type
_entity_poly.pdbx_seq_one_letter_code
_entity_poly.pdbx_strand_id
1 'polypeptide(L)'
;MEEDSLCSLFSRLVLPLEAVMEPRWKGKNAETKALADPMSKIVERLQSSLRKSDAQGLLLDSVVLLPVDHEQIEVIELMNRSFFGRPRPNSCEHKQWYELDFEEAFYLCYSLECLKILDEKKCPIANNDLWKYMKSKSKAFPESYIAYSHLRKKDWVVKDGSKYGADFVAYRHHPSLVHADFAVILEFDKSHRLRVLSDVKCAVRICASVGKTLLVLRINTKDCDFVSPPEMDLYKVEEMIPEQHHEDLHIRKRFSSTQDIPTLPTKDISTVPVPASPISRIQPRKAPLSRRTGPRWKGKKSAEAKALADPMSKIVEQLQSSLRKSETQGFLANSAVLLSVDREQIELLDRSCFGQPISSEEALKKLLISTDEDKQWYELSFEEAFYWSNSLECLKIMDENKCLVSNDDVWQYMKSKRRAFPEFYIAYSHLRKKNWVVRSGLQYGADFVAYRHHPSLVHSDFVVIVDFNKSSRLRVWSDIEGMVRLCALVAKTLMVLSVNTNDCDVISPSKLDLYKVEGRTITRWFAQKHREDHL
;
A
#
# COMPACT_ATOMS: atom_id res chain seq x y z
N MET A 1 7.63 -2.87 -19.23
CA MET A 1 6.28 -2.36 -19.53
C MET A 1 5.34 -2.28 -18.32
N GLU A 2 5.74 -2.68 -17.09
CA GLU A 2 4.90 -2.47 -15.91
C GLU A 2 4.85 -1.01 -15.41
N GLU A 3 5.89 -0.20 -15.67
CA GLU A 3 5.91 1.22 -15.26
C GLU A 3 4.88 2.09 -16.01
N ASP A 4 4.55 1.78 -17.28
CA ASP A 4 3.52 2.49 -18.04
C ASP A 4 2.07 2.16 -17.58
N SER A 5 1.90 1.07 -16.82
CA SER A 5 0.58 0.58 -16.41
C SER A 5 -0.07 1.48 -15.34
N LEU A 6 0.66 1.88 -14.30
CA LEU A 6 0.09 2.65 -13.20
C LEU A 6 -0.24 4.09 -13.58
N CYS A 7 0.61 4.75 -14.36
CA CYS A 7 0.29 6.09 -14.89
C CYS A 7 -0.99 6.08 -15.73
N SER A 8 -1.25 5.01 -16.50
CA SER A 8 -2.50 4.81 -17.24
C SER A 8 -3.69 4.45 -16.34
N LEU A 9 -3.44 3.80 -15.20
CA LEU A 9 -4.44 3.40 -14.20
C LEU A 9 -4.95 4.61 -13.43
N PHE A 10 -4.02 5.50 -13.05
CA PHE A 10 -4.28 6.74 -12.33
C PHE A 10 -4.89 7.84 -13.22
N SER A 11 -4.60 7.85 -14.53
CA SER A 11 -5.16 8.84 -15.47
C SER A 11 -6.65 8.65 -15.79
N ARG A 12 -7.26 7.55 -15.35
CA ARG A 12 -8.66 7.18 -15.70
C ARG A 12 -9.70 7.45 -14.61
N LEU A 13 -9.29 7.92 -13.43
CA LEU A 13 -10.17 8.14 -12.26
C LEU A 13 -9.83 9.45 -11.55
N VAL A 14 -10.35 10.56 -12.09
CA VAL A 14 -10.41 11.84 -11.39
C VAL A 14 -11.86 12.06 -10.99
N LEU A 15 -12.16 11.91 -9.69
CA LEU A 15 -13.43 12.34 -9.12
C LEU A 15 -13.12 13.55 -8.23
N PRO A 16 -13.82 14.68 -8.39
CA PRO A 16 -13.62 15.83 -7.51
C PRO A 16 -13.97 15.44 -6.08
N LEU A 17 -13.16 15.89 -5.11
CA LEU A 17 -13.25 15.56 -3.69
C LEU A 17 -14.66 15.74 -3.07
N GLU A 18 -15.43 16.66 -3.64
CA GLU A 18 -16.77 17.07 -3.20
C GLU A 18 -17.88 16.11 -3.68
N ALA A 19 -17.62 15.27 -4.68
CA ALA A 19 -18.66 14.52 -5.37
C ALA A 19 -18.95 13.13 -4.81
N VAL A 20 -18.25 12.64 -3.78
CA VAL A 20 -18.42 11.24 -3.37
C VAL A 20 -18.34 11.10 -1.85
N MET A 21 -19.38 10.52 -1.28
CA MET A 21 -19.53 10.01 0.09
C MET A 21 -20.15 10.95 1.12
N GLU A 22 -21.17 10.44 1.81
CA GLU A 22 -21.78 11.06 2.99
C GLU A 22 -20.81 11.02 4.19
N PRO A 23 -20.71 12.11 4.99
CA PRO A 23 -19.84 12.14 6.16
C PRO A 23 -20.24 11.10 7.21
N ARG A 24 -19.24 10.47 7.84
CA ARG A 24 -19.46 9.51 8.93
C ARG A 24 -19.43 10.20 10.30
N TRP A 25 -20.58 10.73 10.71
CA TRP A 25 -20.74 11.45 11.99
C TRP A 25 -20.67 10.54 13.24
N LYS A 26 -20.07 11.06 14.31
CA LYS A 26 -19.93 10.42 15.62
C LYS A 26 -21.07 10.86 16.55
N GLY A 27 -22.19 10.16 16.46
CA GLY A 27 -23.36 10.38 17.33
C GLY A 27 -24.41 11.33 16.71
N LYS A 28 -25.59 11.36 17.35
CA LYS A 28 -26.83 11.91 16.75
C LYS A 28 -26.80 13.42 16.43
N ASN A 29 -26.02 14.21 17.17
CA ASN A 29 -25.99 15.68 17.04
C ASN A 29 -24.68 16.21 16.44
N ALA A 30 -23.79 15.33 15.99
CA ALA A 30 -22.47 15.75 15.52
C ALA A 30 -22.54 16.56 14.22
N GLU A 31 -23.41 16.16 13.29
CA GLU A 31 -23.67 16.89 12.05
C GLU A 31 -24.18 18.30 12.32
N THR A 32 -25.22 18.43 13.13
CA THR A 32 -25.79 19.73 13.49
C THR A 32 -24.75 20.65 14.12
N LYS A 33 -23.88 20.12 14.99
CA LYS A 33 -22.78 20.89 15.59
C LYS A 33 -21.75 21.34 14.55
N ALA A 34 -21.40 20.48 13.61
CA ALA A 34 -20.43 20.80 12.57
C ALA A 34 -20.97 21.82 11.55
N LEU A 35 -22.26 21.72 11.19
CA LEU A 35 -22.93 22.67 10.31
C LEU A 35 -23.15 24.03 10.98
N ALA A 36 -23.48 24.03 12.28
CA ALA A 36 -23.64 25.27 13.05
C ALA A 36 -22.32 26.06 13.18
N ASP A 37 -21.19 25.37 13.19
CA ASP A 37 -19.88 26.01 13.22
C ASP A 37 -18.86 25.36 12.27
N PRO A 38 -18.89 25.74 10.97
CA PRO A 38 -18.02 25.19 9.93
C PRO A 38 -16.53 25.41 10.20
N MET A 39 -15.70 24.49 9.71
CA MET A 39 -14.24 24.54 9.92
C MET A 39 -13.61 25.84 9.39
N SER A 40 -14.05 26.33 8.22
CA SER A 40 -13.62 27.63 7.66
C SER A 40 -13.79 28.79 8.65
N LYS A 41 -14.98 28.91 9.27
CA LYS A 41 -15.27 29.96 10.26
C LYS A 41 -14.48 29.79 11.55
N ILE A 42 -14.19 28.55 11.96
CA ILE A 42 -13.32 28.28 13.12
C ILE A 42 -11.89 28.76 12.82
N VAL A 43 -11.36 28.44 11.64
CA VAL A 43 -10.00 28.83 11.22
C VAL A 43 -9.88 30.34 11.03
N GLU A 44 -10.88 31.00 10.44
CA GLU A 44 -10.91 32.47 10.26
C GLU A 44 -10.88 33.22 11.61
N ARG A 45 -11.68 32.76 12.59
CA ARG A 45 -11.65 33.32 13.95
C ARG A 45 -10.30 33.05 14.61
N LEU A 46 -9.75 31.84 14.47
CA LEU A 46 -8.43 31.53 15.03
C LEU A 46 -7.35 32.46 14.48
N GLN A 47 -7.34 32.65 13.16
CA GLN A 47 -6.41 33.54 12.48
C GLN A 47 -6.50 34.97 13.05
N SER A 48 -7.71 35.48 13.21
CA SER A 48 -7.95 36.81 13.78
C SER A 48 -7.48 36.91 15.24
N SER A 49 -7.80 35.92 16.07
CA SER A 49 -7.41 35.89 17.49
C SER A 49 -5.89 35.78 17.67
N LEU A 50 -5.20 34.94 16.88
CA LEU A 50 -3.74 34.79 16.93
C LEU A 50 -3.00 36.05 16.47
N ARG A 51 -3.52 36.75 15.45
CA ARG A 51 -2.99 38.06 15.03
C ARG A 51 -3.13 39.09 16.14
N LYS A 52 -4.31 39.14 16.79
CA LYS A 52 -4.59 40.07 17.88
C LYS A 52 -3.70 39.82 19.11
N SER A 53 -3.36 38.56 19.39
CA SER A 53 -2.50 38.20 20.52
C SER A 53 -1.00 38.32 20.23
N ASP A 54 -0.59 38.71 19.02
CA ASP A 54 0.79 38.64 18.54
C ASP A 54 1.44 37.26 18.83
N ALA A 55 0.77 36.19 18.41
CA ALA A 55 1.19 34.83 18.74
C ALA A 55 2.61 34.52 18.24
N GLN A 56 3.44 33.98 19.13
CA GLN A 56 4.85 33.66 18.88
C GLN A 56 5.15 32.20 19.20
N GLY A 57 5.58 31.44 18.21
CA GLY A 57 6.02 30.05 18.34
C GLY A 57 7.53 29.94 18.45
N LEU A 58 8.03 29.04 19.29
CA LEU A 58 9.45 28.75 19.46
C LEU A 58 9.83 27.53 18.64
N LEU A 59 10.76 27.70 17.69
CA LEU A 59 11.29 26.60 16.89
C LEU A 59 12.29 25.78 17.71
N LEU A 60 12.01 24.49 17.90
CA LEU A 60 12.85 23.54 18.62
C LEU A 60 13.12 22.30 17.77
N ASP A 61 14.28 22.29 17.13
CA ASP A 61 14.76 21.21 16.25
C ASP A 61 13.76 20.80 15.15
N SER A 62 12.82 19.92 15.46
CA SER A 62 11.86 19.32 14.52
C SER A 62 10.39 19.66 14.84
N VAL A 63 10.14 20.53 15.83
CA VAL A 63 8.79 20.94 16.26
C VAL A 63 8.76 22.44 16.56
N VAL A 64 7.56 23.03 16.51
CA VAL A 64 7.33 24.42 16.95
C VAL A 64 6.42 24.41 18.17
N LEU A 65 6.88 25.01 19.26
CA LEU A 65 6.10 25.13 20.48
C LEU A 65 5.41 26.51 20.53
N LEU A 66 4.08 26.51 20.52
CA LEU A 66 3.26 27.70 20.69
C LEU A 66 2.77 27.79 22.14
N PRO A 67 3.32 28.70 22.95
CA PRO A 67 2.74 29.07 24.23
C PRO A 67 1.51 29.97 24.04
N VAL A 68 0.43 29.66 24.74
CA VAL A 68 -0.80 30.48 24.81
C VAL A 68 -1.11 30.72 26.27
N ASP A 69 -1.29 31.98 26.68
CA ASP A 69 -1.61 32.31 28.08
C ASP A 69 -2.98 31.75 28.45
N HIS A 70 -3.15 31.22 29.68
CA HIS A 70 -4.44 30.65 30.11
C HIS A 70 -5.59 31.67 30.11
N GLU A 71 -5.27 32.96 30.17
CA GLU A 71 -6.23 34.06 30.05
C GLU A 71 -6.78 34.20 28.60
N GLN A 72 -6.06 33.70 27.60
CA GLN A 72 -6.46 33.70 26.19
C GLN A 72 -7.37 32.51 25.88
N ILE A 73 -8.50 32.43 26.60
CA ILE A 73 -9.45 31.31 26.54
C ILE A 73 -9.94 31.07 25.10
N GLU A 74 -10.24 32.13 24.35
CA GLU A 74 -10.68 32.03 22.96
C GLU A 74 -9.62 31.39 22.06
N VAL A 75 -8.34 31.75 22.21
CA VAL A 75 -7.25 31.15 21.43
C VAL A 75 -7.11 29.66 21.76
N ILE A 76 -7.16 29.29 23.04
CA ILE A 76 -7.10 27.90 23.49
C ILE A 76 -8.29 27.11 22.91
N GLU A 77 -9.49 27.65 22.97
CA GLU A 77 -10.69 27.03 22.42
C GLU A 77 -10.55 26.83 20.90
N LEU A 78 -10.18 27.87 20.16
CA LEU A 78 -10.07 27.83 18.71
C LEU A 78 -8.92 26.92 18.24
N MET A 79 -7.77 26.90 18.94
CA MET A 79 -6.67 25.96 18.67
C MET A 79 -7.16 24.51 18.77
N ASN A 80 -7.89 24.19 19.85
CA ASN A 80 -8.46 22.85 20.03
C ASN A 80 -9.50 22.51 18.95
N ARG A 81 -10.35 23.48 18.57
CA ARG A 81 -11.46 23.25 17.63
C ARG A 81 -11.05 23.18 16.15
N SER A 82 -10.11 24.04 15.74
CA SER A 82 -9.44 24.02 14.42
C SER A 82 -8.48 22.84 14.26
N PHE A 83 -8.14 22.23 15.40
CA PHE A 83 -7.30 21.05 15.51
C PHE A 83 -5.88 21.29 14.99
N PHE A 84 -5.31 22.49 15.17
CA PHE A 84 -3.89 22.75 14.96
C PHE A 84 -3.07 22.33 16.19
N GLY A 85 -1.98 21.62 15.95
CA GLY A 85 -1.06 21.20 17.00
C GLY A 85 -1.63 20.15 17.95
N ARG A 86 -0.83 19.82 18.96
CA ARG A 86 -1.19 18.93 20.06
C ARG A 86 -0.98 19.64 21.38
N PRO A 87 -2.00 19.74 22.27
CA PRO A 87 -1.80 20.33 23.58
C PRO A 87 -0.88 19.44 24.42
N ARG A 88 0.12 20.04 25.08
CA ARG A 88 0.99 19.33 26.03
C ARG A 88 0.32 19.29 27.42
N PRO A 89 0.18 18.11 28.05
CA PRO A 89 -0.58 17.95 29.30
C PRO A 89 0.13 18.46 30.57
N ASN A 90 1.44 18.77 30.52
CA ASN A 90 2.22 19.23 31.66
C ASN A 90 2.84 20.61 31.38
N SER A 91 2.01 21.61 31.19
CA SER A 91 2.47 22.97 30.98
C SER A 91 2.63 23.75 32.31
N CYS A 92 3.57 24.70 32.32
CA CYS A 92 3.80 25.61 33.46
C CYS A 92 2.50 26.35 33.85
N GLU A 93 2.33 26.73 35.12
CA GLU A 93 1.06 27.14 35.76
C GLU A 93 0.22 28.21 35.01
N HIS A 94 0.80 29.00 34.11
CA HIS A 94 0.13 30.14 33.46
C HIS A 94 -0.05 30.01 31.93
N LYS A 95 0.46 28.95 31.30
CA LYS A 95 0.41 28.82 29.82
C LYS A 95 -0.07 27.44 29.40
N GLN A 96 -0.91 27.35 28.38
CA GLN A 96 -1.13 26.14 27.60
C GLN A 96 -0.12 26.08 26.45
N TRP A 97 0.63 24.98 26.34
CA TRP A 97 1.57 24.79 25.24
C TRP A 97 0.97 23.88 24.18
N TYR A 98 1.15 24.27 22.92
CA TYR A 98 0.81 23.48 21.74
C TYR A 98 2.07 23.10 20.97
N GLU A 99 2.20 21.83 20.64
CA GLU A 99 3.24 21.33 19.75
C GLU A 99 2.68 21.26 18.34
N LEU A 100 3.26 22.06 17.43
CA LEU A 100 2.95 22.12 16.01
C LEU A 100 4.01 21.34 15.23
N ASP A 101 3.58 20.52 14.28
CA ASP A 101 4.50 20.01 13.26
C ASP A 101 4.90 21.12 12.26
N PHE A 102 5.86 20.82 11.38
CA PHE A 102 6.37 21.83 10.45
C PHE A 102 5.31 22.32 9.49
N GLU A 103 4.45 21.43 8.99
CA GLU A 103 3.37 21.76 8.07
C GLU A 103 2.33 22.68 8.74
N GLU A 104 1.92 22.38 9.97
CA GLU A 104 1.02 23.19 10.78
C GLU A 104 1.61 24.57 11.09
N ALA A 105 2.85 24.61 11.58
CA ALA A 105 3.51 25.84 11.97
C ALA A 105 3.76 26.75 10.76
N PHE A 106 4.25 26.19 9.65
CA PHE A 106 4.49 26.94 8.44
C PHE A 106 3.18 27.40 7.80
N TYR A 107 2.08 26.62 7.88
CA TYR A 107 0.77 27.08 7.41
C TYR A 107 0.22 28.27 8.22
N LEU A 108 0.30 28.23 9.56
CA LEU A 108 -0.11 29.34 10.42
C LEU A 108 0.76 30.60 10.20
N CYS A 109 2.05 30.40 9.94
CA CYS A 109 3.02 31.48 9.75
C CYS A 109 2.95 32.10 8.35
N TYR A 110 2.98 31.27 7.30
CA TYR A 110 3.11 31.71 5.91
C TYR A 110 1.75 31.85 5.21
N SER A 111 0.85 30.88 5.32
CA SER A 111 -0.44 30.92 4.60
C SER A 111 -1.50 31.76 5.30
N LEU A 112 -1.57 31.68 6.62
CA LEU A 112 -2.53 32.45 7.41
C LEU A 112 -1.93 33.74 7.98
N GLU A 113 -0.60 33.89 7.96
CA GLU A 113 0.10 35.07 8.48
C GLU A 113 -0.40 35.49 9.88
N CYS A 114 -0.56 34.51 10.77
CA CYS A 114 -1.08 34.72 12.11
C CYS A 114 -0.15 34.21 13.22
N LEU A 115 1.01 33.67 12.87
CA LEU A 115 2.02 33.17 13.80
C LEU A 115 3.40 33.68 13.42
N LYS A 116 4.13 34.27 14.37
CA LYS A 116 5.56 34.57 14.23
C LYS A 116 6.38 33.41 14.79
N ILE A 117 7.36 32.92 14.03
CA ILE A 117 8.25 31.85 14.52
C ILE A 117 9.58 32.44 14.93
N LEU A 118 10.00 32.13 16.15
CA LEU A 118 11.24 32.58 16.75
C LEU A 118 12.26 31.44 16.81
N ASP A 119 13.54 31.77 16.68
CA ASP A 119 14.65 30.85 16.91
C ASP A 119 14.93 30.62 18.41
N GLU A 120 15.97 29.84 18.72
CA GLU A 120 16.43 29.58 20.09
C GLU A 120 16.85 30.85 20.84
N LYS A 121 17.26 31.89 20.11
CA LYS A 121 17.64 33.22 20.65
C LYS A 121 16.43 34.14 20.78
N LYS A 122 15.22 33.65 20.50
CA LYS A 122 13.95 34.40 20.49
C LYS A 122 13.90 35.51 19.44
N CYS A 123 14.66 35.36 18.35
CA CYS A 123 14.63 36.27 17.21
C CYS A 123 13.66 35.76 16.14
N PRO A 124 12.81 36.62 15.54
CA PRO A 124 11.93 36.23 14.45
C PRO A 124 12.71 35.70 13.24
N ILE A 125 12.27 34.56 12.69
CA ILE A 125 12.86 33.93 11.52
C ILE A 125 12.07 34.37 10.28
N ALA A 126 12.75 34.80 9.22
CA ALA A 126 12.10 35.11 7.95
C ALA A 126 11.59 33.83 7.27
N ASN A 127 10.46 33.91 6.55
CA ASN A 127 9.80 32.75 5.93
C ASN A 127 10.73 31.93 5.03
N ASN A 128 11.62 32.59 4.27
CA ASN A 128 12.59 31.92 3.41
C ASN A 128 13.65 31.13 4.21
N ASP A 129 14.09 31.66 5.34
CA ASP A 129 15.09 30.98 6.18
C ASP A 129 14.45 29.85 6.97
N LEU A 130 13.21 30.04 7.44
CA LEU A 130 12.40 29.01 8.07
C LEU A 130 12.13 27.84 7.11
N TRP A 131 11.79 28.13 5.85
CA TRP A 131 11.60 27.12 4.80
C TRP A 131 12.87 26.31 4.56
N LYS A 132 14.02 26.98 4.40
CA LYS A 132 15.32 26.32 4.24
C LYS A 132 15.66 25.45 5.44
N TYR A 133 15.39 25.94 6.66
CA TYR A 133 15.59 25.18 7.88
C TYR A 133 14.74 23.91 7.89
N MET A 134 13.43 24.03 7.70
CA MET A 134 12.50 22.89 7.72
C MET A 134 12.83 21.87 6.62
N LYS A 135 13.18 22.32 5.41
CA LYS A 135 13.65 21.48 4.30
C LYS A 135 14.97 20.75 4.64
N SER A 136 15.88 21.41 5.37
CA SER A 136 17.14 20.79 5.80
C SER A 136 16.93 19.68 6.84
N LYS A 137 15.91 19.83 7.69
CA LYS A 137 15.55 18.87 8.74
C LYS A 137 14.70 17.72 8.21
N SER A 138 13.78 18.01 7.30
CA SER A 138 12.93 17.02 6.64
C SER A 138 12.96 17.22 5.14
N LYS A 139 13.56 16.27 4.42
CA LYS A 139 13.62 16.29 2.95
C LYS A 139 12.23 16.22 2.29
N ALA A 140 11.24 15.66 3.00
CA ALA A 140 9.87 15.51 2.51
C ALA A 140 8.98 16.73 2.83
N PHE A 141 9.47 17.68 3.64
CA PHE A 141 8.69 18.84 4.09
C PHE A 141 8.12 19.68 2.94
N PRO A 142 8.89 20.04 1.90
CA PRO A 142 8.35 20.87 0.82
C PRO A 142 7.11 20.25 0.18
N GLU A 143 7.21 18.96 -0.13
CA GLU A 143 6.17 18.18 -0.74
C GLU A 143 4.97 17.95 0.18
N SER A 144 5.22 17.58 1.43
CA SER A 144 4.17 17.35 2.43
C SER A 144 3.42 18.65 2.76
N TYR A 145 4.12 19.78 2.80
CA TYR A 145 3.51 21.09 3.02
C TYR A 145 2.58 21.51 1.88
N ILE A 146 2.95 21.28 0.61
CA ILE A 146 2.06 21.58 -0.53
C ILE A 146 0.74 20.81 -0.39
N ALA A 147 0.83 19.50 -0.11
CA ALA A 147 -0.35 18.67 0.11
C ALA A 147 -1.17 19.13 1.33
N TYR A 148 -0.50 19.44 2.44
CA TYR A 148 -1.13 19.91 3.67
C TYR A 148 -1.88 21.22 3.44
N SER A 149 -1.22 22.20 2.82
CA SER A 149 -1.78 23.51 2.49
C SER A 149 -2.95 23.39 1.52
N HIS A 150 -2.84 22.55 0.48
CA HIS A 150 -3.94 22.26 -0.44
C HIS A 150 -5.18 21.72 0.27
N LEU A 151 -5.01 20.74 1.17
CA LEU A 151 -6.11 20.18 1.96
C LEU A 151 -6.69 21.20 2.95
N ARG A 152 -5.85 21.99 3.63
CA ARG A 152 -6.30 23.02 4.58
C ARG A 152 -7.06 24.16 3.90
N LYS A 153 -6.68 24.57 2.70
CA LYS A 153 -7.41 25.57 1.88
C LYS A 153 -8.80 25.09 1.47
N LYS A 154 -9.01 23.77 1.43
CA LYS A 154 -10.32 23.12 1.23
C LYS A 154 -11.03 22.77 2.55
N ASP A 155 -10.64 23.42 3.64
CA ASP A 155 -11.21 23.26 4.99
C ASP A 155 -11.08 21.87 5.62
N TRP A 156 -10.23 20.99 5.08
CA TRP A 156 -9.97 19.70 5.72
C TRP A 156 -9.16 19.88 6.99
N VAL A 157 -9.49 19.12 8.03
CA VAL A 157 -8.58 18.89 9.15
C VAL A 157 -7.62 17.77 8.76
N VAL A 158 -6.33 18.08 8.70
CA VAL A 158 -5.27 17.18 8.26
C VAL A 158 -4.44 16.72 9.45
N LYS A 159 -4.15 15.42 9.56
CA LYS A 159 -3.28 14.83 10.59
C LYS A 159 -2.43 13.70 10.05
N ASP A 160 -1.41 13.31 10.81
CA ASP A 160 -0.56 12.13 10.54
C ASP A 160 -1.39 10.88 10.18
N GLY A 161 -1.06 10.31 9.02
CA GLY A 161 -1.72 9.13 8.46
C GLY A 161 -1.02 7.82 8.75
N SER A 162 0.14 7.83 9.43
CA SER A 162 1.05 6.67 9.52
C SER A 162 0.35 5.39 10.01
N LYS A 163 -0.54 5.52 11.01
CA LYS A 163 -1.33 4.40 11.58
C LYS A 163 -2.23 3.67 10.57
N TYR A 164 -2.47 4.28 9.42
CA TYR A 164 -3.29 3.77 8.32
C TYR A 164 -2.46 3.47 7.07
N GLY A 165 -1.14 3.51 7.17
CA GLY A 165 -0.24 3.35 6.04
C GLY A 165 -0.28 4.51 5.05
N ALA A 166 -0.68 5.70 5.50
CA ALA A 166 -0.85 6.89 4.68
C ALA A 166 0.06 8.03 5.19
N ASP A 167 0.25 9.07 4.37
CA ASP A 167 0.99 10.27 4.76
C ASP A 167 0.11 11.15 5.67
N PHE A 168 -1.14 11.35 5.25
CA PHE A 168 -2.13 12.06 6.06
C PHE A 168 -3.44 11.28 6.25
N VAL A 169 -4.27 11.75 7.16
CA VAL A 169 -5.71 11.52 7.19
C VAL A 169 -6.44 12.85 7.17
N ALA A 170 -7.53 12.91 6.40
CA ALA A 170 -8.32 14.11 6.25
C ALA A 170 -9.72 13.92 6.85
N TYR A 171 -10.14 14.88 7.68
CA TYR A 171 -11.47 14.94 8.27
C TYR A 171 -12.21 16.18 7.77
N ARG A 172 -13.50 16.07 7.46
CA ARG A 172 -14.34 17.23 7.10
C ARG A 172 -14.54 18.21 8.25
N HIS A 173 -14.35 17.74 9.47
CA HIS A 173 -14.50 18.54 10.69
C HIS A 173 -13.66 17.93 11.83
N HIS A 174 -13.76 18.49 13.02
CA HIS A 174 -13.05 18.05 14.21
C HIS A 174 -13.20 16.53 14.46
N PRO A 175 -12.11 15.79 14.75
CA PRO A 175 -12.15 14.33 14.90
C PRO A 175 -13.02 13.79 16.04
N SER A 176 -13.52 14.62 16.96
CA SER A 176 -14.54 14.20 17.93
C SER A 176 -15.95 14.10 17.34
N LEU A 177 -16.22 14.82 16.24
CA LEU A 177 -17.53 14.89 15.59
C LEU A 177 -17.64 13.96 14.39
N VAL A 178 -16.55 13.71 13.67
CA VAL A 178 -16.59 12.92 12.44
C VAL A 178 -15.43 11.93 12.39
N HIS A 179 -15.64 10.79 11.73
CA HIS A 179 -14.52 9.93 11.33
C HIS A 179 -13.77 10.56 10.15
N ALA A 180 -12.46 10.31 10.03
CA ALA A 180 -11.73 10.72 8.84
C ALA A 180 -12.36 10.06 7.61
N ASP A 181 -12.44 10.81 6.52
CA ASP A 181 -12.96 10.33 5.25
C ASP A 181 -11.84 9.68 4.45
N PHE A 182 -10.71 10.37 4.38
CA PHE A 182 -9.59 9.96 3.56
C PHE A 182 -8.39 9.52 4.39
N ALA A 183 -7.73 8.47 3.91
CA ALA A 183 -6.32 8.24 4.15
C ALA A 183 -5.58 8.67 2.88
N VAL A 184 -4.64 9.60 3.02
CA VAL A 184 -4.04 10.35 1.92
C VAL A 184 -2.63 9.85 1.66
N ILE A 185 -2.35 9.40 0.44
CA ILE A 185 -1.01 9.05 -0.02
C ILE A 185 -0.53 10.10 -1.02
N LEU A 186 0.70 10.57 -0.83
CA LEU A 186 1.31 11.57 -1.71
C LEU A 186 2.13 10.88 -2.80
N GLU A 187 1.93 11.33 -4.04
CA GLU A 187 2.64 10.88 -5.23
C GLU A 187 3.36 12.07 -5.90
N PHE A 188 4.64 11.88 -6.23
CA PHE A 188 5.48 12.95 -6.81
C PHE A 188 6.13 12.46 -8.10
N ASP A 189 6.41 13.37 -9.04
CA ASP A 189 6.99 13.00 -10.34
C ASP A 189 8.36 12.31 -10.23
N LYS A 190 9.15 12.66 -9.22
CA LYS A 190 10.50 12.11 -8.99
C LYS A 190 10.50 10.97 -7.97
N SER A 191 9.39 10.75 -7.26
CA SER A 191 9.30 9.77 -6.18
C SER A 191 7.89 9.20 -6.07
N HIS A 192 7.74 7.96 -6.56
CA HIS A 192 6.48 7.23 -6.51
C HIS A 192 6.43 6.29 -5.33
N ARG A 193 5.41 6.42 -4.47
CA ARG A 193 5.21 5.55 -3.31
C ARG A 193 4.47 4.27 -3.71
N LEU A 194 3.45 4.42 -4.56
CA LEU A 194 2.66 3.36 -5.19
C LEU A 194 3.32 2.98 -6.53
N ARG A 195 4.30 2.08 -6.51
CA ARG A 195 5.09 1.71 -7.70
C ARG A 195 4.59 0.47 -8.41
N VAL A 196 3.89 -0.39 -7.69
CA VAL A 196 3.32 -1.63 -8.22
C VAL A 196 1.85 -1.76 -7.84
N LEU A 197 1.09 -2.53 -8.61
CA LEU A 197 -0.33 -2.74 -8.34
C LEU A 197 -0.60 -3.30 -6.93
N SER A 198 0.33 -4.07 -6.38
CA SER A 198 0.27 -4.58 -5.02
C SER A 198 0.33 -3.44 -3.97
N ASP A 199 1.02 -2.33 -4.21
CA ASP A 199 1.00 -1.17 -3.30
C ASP A 199 -0.40 -0.55 -3.25
N VAL A 200 -1.03 -0.36 -4.41
CA VAL A 200 -2.39 0.19 -4.53
C VAL A 200 -3.39 -0.74 -3.83
N LYS A 201 -3.33 -2.05 -4.12
CA LYS A 201 -4.20 -3.04 -3.46
C LYS A 201 -4.00 -3.07 -1.95
N CYS A 202 -2.76 -2.91 -1.48
CA CYS A 202 -2.43 -2.80 -0.06
C CYS A 202 -3.16 -1.61 0.58
N ALA A 203 -2.93 -0.41 0.03
CA ALA A 203 -3.47 0.84 0.55
C ALA A 203 -5.02 0.84 0.55
N VAL A 204 -5.64 0.44 -0.56
CA VAL A 204 -7.09 0.32 -0.70
C VAL A 204 -7.69 -0.62 0.34
N ARG A 205 -7.09 -1.80 0.53
CA ARG A 205 -7.57 -2.80 1.49
C ARG A 205 -7.44 -2.33 2.94
N ILE A 206 -6.34 -1.64 3.27
CA ILE A 206 -6.18 -1.03 4.59
C ILE A 206 -7.27 0.02 4.83
N CYS A 207 -7.50 0.91 3.86
CA CYS A 207 -8.53 1.95 3.94
C CYS A 207 -9.93 1.35 4.15
N ALA A 208 -10.31 0.37 3.33
CA ALA A 208 -11.58 -0.34 3.44
C ALA A 208 -11.78 -0.98 4.83
N SER A 209 -10.72 -1.59 5.39
CA SER A 209 -10.79 -2.23 6.72
C SER A 209 -11.05 -1.27 7.90
N VAL A 210 -10.79 0.02 7.70
CA VAL A 210 -10.95 1.06 8.74
C VAL A 210 -12.07 2.04 8.43
N GLY A 211 -12.88 1.74 7.40
CA GLY A 211 -13.88 2.64 6.86
C GLY A 211 -13.25 3.98 6.51
N LYS A 212 -12.25 4.00 5.63
CA LYS A 212 -11.69 5.20 4.99
C LYS A 212 -11.60 4.97 3.50
N THR A 213 -11.51 6.04 2.76
CA THR A 213 -11.28 6.05 1.32
C THR A 213 -9.83 6.42 1.06
N LEU A 214 -9.18 5.73 0.13
CA LEU A 214 -7.84 6.11 -0.29
C LEU A 214 -7.95 7.35 -1.17
N LEU A 215 -7.27 8.42 -0.78
CA LEU A 215 -7.05 9.60 -1.61
C LEU A 215 -5.58 9.62 -2.01
N VAL A 216 -5.31 9.66 -3.31
CA VAL A 216 -3.96 9.86 -3.83
C VAL A 216 -3.85 11.30 -4.31
N LEU A 217 -2.94 12.07 -3.72
CA LEU A 217 -2.61 13.41 -4.17
C LEU A 217 -1.34 13.34 -5.01
N ARG A 218 -1.46 13.53 -6.32
CA ARG A 218 -0.33 13.66 -7.21
C ARG A 218 0.05 15.14 -7.33
N ILE A 219 1.26 15.47 -6.90
CA ILE A 219 1.78 16.83 -6.93
C ILE A 219 2.80 16.93 -8.06
N ASN A 220 2.55 17.82 -9.02
CA ASN A 220 3.53 18.10 -10.07
C ASN A 220 4.67 18.95 -9.51
N THR A 221 5.89 18.40 -9.49
CA THR A 221 7.10 19.03 -8.94
C THR A 221 8.26 19.09 -9.95
N LYS A 222 8.00 18.83 -11.24
CA LYS A 222 9.06 18.74 -12.27
C LYS A 222 9.92 19.99 -12.36
N ASP A 223 9.29 21.15 -12.30
CA ASP A 223 9.92 22.46 -12.47
C ASP A 223 10.23 23.14 -11.13
N CYS A 224 10.10 22.42 -10.00
CA CYS A 224 10.29 22.99 -8.67
C CYS A 224 11.68 22.63 -8.11
N ASP A 225 12.45 23.65 -7.76
CA ASP A 225 13.72 23.51 -7.03
C ASP A 225 13.55 23.61 -5.50
N PHE A 226 12.34 24.02 -5.06
CA PHE A 226 11.98 24.30 -3.67
C PHE A 226 12.98 25.22 -2.98
N VAL A 227 13.58 26.17 -3.70
CA VAL A 227 14.54 27.14 -3.14
C VAL A 227 13.83 28.13 -2.21
N SER A 228 12.58 28.47 -2.52
CA SER A 228 11.69 29.32 -1.73
C SER A 228 10.37 28.60 -1.44
N PRO A 229 9.57 29.12 -0.48
CA PRO A 229 8.20 28.65 -0.27
C PRO A 229 7.39 28.65 -1.57
N PRO A 230 6.53 27.66 -1.78
CA PRO A 230 5.72 27.52 -2.97
C PRO A 230 4.68 28.64 -3.06
N GLU A 231 4.65 29.38 -4.17
CA GLU A 231 3.46 30.14 -4.56
C GLU A 231 2.39 29.12 -4.97
N MET A 232 1.43 28.89 -4.08
CA MET A 232 0.48 27.77 -4.19
C MET A 232 -0.34 27.74 -5.49
N ASP A 233 -0.52 28.89 -6.15
CA ASP A 233 -1.27 29.00 -7.41
C ASP A 233 -0.50 28.42 -8.62
N LEU A 234 0.80 28.13 -8.45
CA LEU A 234 1.65 27.52 -9.48
C LEU A 234 1.66 25.98 -9.43
N TYR A 235 1.10 25.37 -8.38
CA TYR A 235 1.17 23.91 -8.18
C TYR A 235 -0.10 23.23 -8.63
N LYS A 236 0.03 22.35 -9.63
CA LYS A 236 -1.05 21.46 -10.04
C LYS A 236 -1.08 20.24 -9.13
N VAL A 237 -2.07 20.18 -8.25
CA VAL A 237 -2.39 19.01 -7.42
C VAL A 237 -3.53 18.24 -8.09
N GLU A 238 -3.28 16.99 -8.46
CA GLU A 238 -4.28 16.07 -9.00
C GLU A 238 -4.79 15.14 -7.89
N GLU A 239 -6.10 15.10 -7.71
CA GLU A 239 -6.78 14.28 -6.71
C GLU A 239 -7.35 13.02 -7.36
N MET A 240 -7.00 11.85 -6.82
CA MET A 240 -7.40 10.57 -7.38
C MET A 240 -7.93 9.64 -6.29
N ILE A 241 -9.05 8.99 -6.55
CA ILE A 241 -9.62 7.95 -5.67
C ILE A 241 -9.57 6.62 -6.43
N PRO A 242 -8.66 5.70 -6.06
CA PRO A 242 -8.63 4.37 -6.66
C PRO A 242 -9.85 3.57 -6.24
N GLU A 243 -10.68 3.14 -7.19
CA GLU A 243 -11.83 2.28 -6.91
C GLU A 243 -11.45 0.79 -6.95
N GLN A 244 -11.98 0.03 -5.99
CA GLN A 244 -11.86 -1.42 -5.94
C GLN A 244 -13.13 -2.06 -6.50
N HIS A 245 -13.05 -2.73 -7.65
CA HIS A 245 -14.09 -3.67 -8.08
C HIS A 245 -13.60 -5.12 -7.93
N HIS A 246 -14.57 -6.01 -7.65
CA HIS A 246 -14.38 -7.42 -7.34
C HIS A 246 -13.47 -8.12 -8.36
N GLU A 247 -12.37 -8.68 -7.82
CA GLU A 247 -11.36 -9.58 -8.41
C GLU A 247 -10.66 -9.19 -9.72
N ASP A 248 -11.26 -8.37 -10.59
CA ASP A 248 -10.67 -7.81 -11.81
C ASP A 248 -10.84 -6.30 -11.90
N LEU A 249 -9.73 -5.60 -12.18
CA LEU A 249 -9.69 -4.14 -12.31
C LEU A 249 -10.05 -3.75 -13.76
N HIS A 250 -11.31 -3.96 -14.17
CA HIS A 250 -11.82 -3.51 -15.48
C HIS A 250 -12.62 -2.21 -15.36
N ILE A 251 -12.17 -1.21 -16.12
CA ILE A 251 -12.58 0.20 -16.08
C ILE A 251 -13.79 0.42 -17.01
N ARG A 252 -14.93 0.86 -16.48
CA ARG A 252 -16.03 1.37 -17.33
C ARG A 252 -15.93 2.89 -17.47
N LYS A 253 -15.86 3.37 -18.71
CA LYS A 253 -16.21 4.76 -19.06
C LYS A 253 -17.73 4.91 -18.87
N ARG A 254 -18.19 5.73 -17.92
CA ARG A 254 -19.50 6.37 -18.06
C ARG A 254 -19.28 7.64 -18.88
N PHE A 255 -19.68 7.62 -20.14
CA PHE A 255 -19.95 8.85 -20.87
C PHE A 255 -21.19 9.49 -20.23
N SER A 256 -21.04 10.66 -19.61
CA SER A 256 -22.14 11.57 -19.41
C SER A 256 -22.24 12.45 -20.66
N SER A 257 -22.94 11.95 -21.69
CA SER A 257 -23.51 12.84 -22.71
C SER A 257 -24.92 13.18 -22.26
N THR A 258 -25.12 14.45 -21.91
CA THR A 258 -26.44 15.09 -21.89
C THR A 258 -27.06 14.96 -23.29
N GLN A 259 -28.05 14.09 -23.44
CA GLN A 259 -29.19 14.26 -24.36
C GLN A 259 -30.24 13.17 -24.10
N ASP A 260 -31.42 13.64 -23.67
CA ASP A 260 -32.77 13.13 -23.83
C ASP A 260 -33.08 11.64 -23.60
N ILE A 261 -33.72 11.37 -22.45
CA ILE A 261 -34.49 10.14 -22.21
C ILE A 261 -35.98 10.48 -22.46
N PRO A 262 -36.69 9.77 -23.36
CA PRO A 262 -38.14 9.89 -23.51
C PRO A 262 -38.84 9.28 -22.30
N THR A 263 -39.79 10.03 -21.74
CA THR A 263 -40.76 9.57 -20.74
C THR A 263 -41.71 8.54 -21.34
N LEU A 264 -41.90 7.40 -20.66
CA LEU A 264 -43.03 6.47 -20.80
C LEU A 264 -43.01 5.48 -19.59
N PRO A 265 -44.14 4.82 -19.26
CA PRO A 265 -44.92 5.13 -18.07
C PRO A 265 -44.73 4.12 -16.94
N THR A 266 -45.08 4.58 -15.74
CA THR A 266 -45.26 3.80 -14.51
C THR A 266 -46.14 2.58 -14.75
N LYS A 267 -45.60 1.39 -14.45
CA LYS A 267 -46.40 0.21 -14.12
C LYS A 267 -45.88 -0.41 -12.83
N ASP A 268 -46.79 -0.42 -11.86
CA ASP A 268 -46.71 -1.20 -10.63
C ASP A 268 -46.38 -2.66 -10.92
N ILE A 269 -45.33 -3.17 -10.26
CA ILE A 269 -45.21 -4.60 -9.99
C ILE A 269 -44.85 -4.78 -8.50
N SER A 270 -45.82 -5.38 -7.84
CA SER A 270 -45.86 -5.93 -6.49
C SER A 270 -44.56 -6.55 -5.98
N THR A 271 -44.26 -6.17 -4.74
CA THR A 271 -43.55 -6.89 -3.68
C THR A 271 -43.28 -8.39 -3.91
N VAL A 272 -42.00 -8.74 -4.02
CA VAL A 272 -41.48 -10.08 -3.67
C VAL A 272 -40.41 -9.88 -2.58
N PRO A 273 -40.51 -10.55 -1.42
CA PRO A 273 -39.54 -10.37 -0.34
C PRO A 273 -38.26 -11.15 -0.65
N VAL A 274 -37.13 -10.43 -0.73
CA VAL A 274 -35.79 -11.04 -0.73
C VAL A 274 -35.40 -11.31 0.72
N PRO A 275 -35.01 -12.54 1.09
CA PRO A 275 -34.64 -12.86 2.46
C PRO A 275 -33.32 -12.15 2.83
N ALA A 276 -33.39 -11.30 3.85
CA ALA A 276 -32.23 -10.70 4.48
C ALA A 276 -31.44 -11.78 5.22
N SER A 277 -30.35 -12.27 4.62
CA SER A 277 -29.31 -12.97 5.36
C SER A 277 -28.55 -11.94 6.21
N PRO A 278 -28.51 -12.08 7.55
CA PRO A 278 -27.80 -11.13 8.40
C PRO A 278 -26.30 -11.26 8.13
N ILE A 279 -25.68 -10.18 7.63
CA ILE A 279 -24.23 -10.00 7.74
C ILE A 279 -23.94 -9.91 9.23
N SER A 280 -23.57 -11.04 9.83
CA SER A 280 -23.16 -11.08 11.22
C SER A 280 -21.96 -10.15 11.38
N ARG A 281 -22.14 -9.06 12.15
CA ARG A 281 -21.04 -8.26 12.72
C ARG A 281 -20.05 -9.23 13.34
N ILE A 282 -18.91 -9.43 12.68
CA ILE A 282 -17.78 -10.13 13.27
C ILE A 282 -17.26 -9.20 14.37
N GLN A 283 -17.73 -9.42 15.60
CA GLN A 283 -17.09 -8.84 16.77
C GLN A 283 -15.66 -9.38 16.83
N PRO A 284 -14.63 -8.53 17.05
CA PRO A 284 -13.26 -9.00 17.17
C PRO A 284 -13.14 -9.87 18.43
N ARG A 285 -13.09 -11.19 18.24
CA ARG A 285 -12.71 -12.12 19.31
C ARG A 285 -11.29 -11.77 19.75
N LYS A 286 -11.13 -11.40 21.03
CA LYS A 286 -9.83 -11.30 21.70
C LYS A 286 -9.19 -12.71 21.68
N ALA A 287 -8.30 -12.95 20.72
CA ALA A 287 -7.45 -14.14 20.74
C ALA A 287 -6.19 -13.84 21.57
N PRO A 288 -5.76 -14.74 22.47
CA PRO A 288 -4.47 -14.60 23.15
C PRO A 288 -3.37 -14.76 22.10
N LEU A 289 -2.59 -13.69 21.88
CA LEU A 289 -1.44 -13.68 20.96
C LEU A 289 -0.20 -14.31 21.64
N SER A 290 -0.29 -15.60 21.99
CA SER A 290 0.91 -16.43 22.18
C SER A 290 1.45 -16.82 20.80
N ARG A 291 2.77 -16.80 20.62
CA ARG A 291 3.44 -17.18 19.37
C ARG A 291 3.10 -18.64 19.06
N ARG A 292 2.10 -18.88 18.20
CA ARG A 292 1.87 -20.20 17.61
C ARG A 292 3.01 -20.46 16.62
N THR A 293 3.89 -21.40 16.96
CA THR A 293 5.08 -21.77 16.20
C THR A 293 4.80 -22.79 15.08
N GLY A 294 3.58 -23.32 14.99
CA GLY A 294 3.15 -24.33 14.02
C GLY A 294 2.27 -23.82 12.86
N PRO A 295 2.07 -24.65 11.82
CA PRO A 295 1.22 -24.33 10.67
C PRO A 295 -0.22 -24.03 11.08
N ARG A 296 -0.91 -23.21 10.29
CA ARG A 296 -2.34 -22.93 10.47
C ARG A 296 -3.18 -23.76 9.50
N TRP A 297 -3.58 -24.93 9.95
CA TRP A 297 -4.39 -25.88 9.20
C TRP A 297 -5.79 -25.34 8.87
N LYS A 298 -6.26 -25.61 7.66
CA LYS A 298 -7.64 -25.40 7.20
C LYS A 298 -8.47 -26.64 7.53
N GLY A 299 -9.64 -26.45 8.15
CA GLY A 299 -10.53 -27.56 8.51
C GLY A 299 -10.09 -28.38 9.74
N LYS A 300 -10.66 -29.58 9.92
CA LYS A 300 -10.36 -30.49 11.05
C LYS A 300 -8.99 -31.18 10.89
N LYS A 301 -8.55 -31.92 11.92
CA LYS A 301 -7.23 -32.61 12.04
C LYS A 301 -6.76 -33.44 10.83
N SER A 302 -7.62 -33.74 9.86
CA SER A 302 -7.27 -34.45 8.62
C SER A 302 -6.30 -33.70 7.72
N ALA A 303 -6.26 -32.35 7.75
CA ALA A 303 -5.39 -31.58 6.87
C ALA A 303 -3.90 -31.79 7.18
N GLU A 304 -3.57 -31.89 8.47
CA GLU A 304 -2.21 -32.17 8.94
C GLU A 304 -1.74 -33.55 8.52
N ALA A 305 -2.56 -34.58 8.76
CA ALA A 305 -2.25 -35.95 8.34
C ALA A 305 -2.04 -36.05 6.82
N LYS A 306 -2.87 -35.37 6.01
CA LYS A 306 -2.73 -35.34 4.55
C LYS A 306 -1.41 -34.70 4.12
N ALA A 307 -1.03 -33.57 4.71
CA ALA A 307 0.20 -32.87 4.37
C ALA A 307 1.47 -33.62 4.81
N LEU A 308 1.39 -34.41 5.88
CA LEU A 308 2.50 -35.26 6.34
C LEU A 308 2.63 -36.54 5.51
N ALA A 309 1.51 -37.11 5.05
CA ALA A 309 1.50 -38.29 4.19
C ALA A 309 2.06 -38.01 2.78
N ASP A 310 1.91 -36.77 2.32
CA ASP A 310 2.36 -36.33 0.99
C ASP A 310 3.15 -35.02 1.09
N PRO A 311 4.43 -35.08 1.53
CA PRO A 311 5.25 -33.89 1.76
C PRO A 311 5.63 -33.20 0.45
N MET A 312 5.69 -31.87 0.48
CA MET A 312 5.94 -31.04 -0.71
C MET A 312 7.24 -31.43 -1.45
N SER A 313 8.30 -31.80 -0.73
CA SER A 313 9.56 -32.24 -1.34
C SER A 313 9.36 -33.45 -2.26
N LYS A 314 8.60 -34.44 -1.80
CA LYS A 314 8.30 -35.65 -2.57
C LYS A 314 7.45 -35.34 -3.81
N ILE A 315 6.45 -34.45 -3.67
CA ILE A 315 5.62 -34.02 -4.79
C ILE A 315 6.46 -33.30 -5.85
N VAL A 316 7.37 -32.42 -5.44
CA VAL A 316 8.28 -31.70 -6.35
C VAL A 316 9.26 -32.65 -7.04
N GLU A 317 9.80 -33.64 -6.33
CA GLU A 317 10.66 -34.69 -6.91
C GLU A 317 9.91 -35.53 -7.96
N GLN A 318 8.64 -35.87 -7.68
CA GLN A 318 7.77 -36.59 -8.62
C GLN A 318 7.51 -35.76 -9.88
N LEU A 319 7.16 -34.48 -9.71
CA LEU A 319 6.98 -33.55 -10.82
C LEU A 319 8.27 -33.44 -11.65
N GLN A 320 9.41 -33.19 -11.00
CA GLN A 320 10.72 -33.09 -11.67
C GLN A 320 11.03 -34.34 -12.51
N SER A 321 10.79 -35.52 -11.96
CA SER A 321 11.00 -36.80 -12.65
C SER A 321 10.06 -36.96 -13.86
N SER A 322 8.78 -36.59 -13.73
CA SER A 322 7.80 -36.63 -14.82
C SER A 322 8.17 -35.67 -15.96
N LEU A 323 8.55 -34.43 -15.63
CA LEU A 323 8.94 -33.42 -16.61
C LEU A 323 10.23 -33.79 -17.37
N ARG A 324 11.20 -34.42 -16.69
CA ARG A 324 12.43 -34.93 -17.32
C ARG A 324 12.14 -36.06 -18.30
N LYS A 325 11.27 -37.02 -17.92
CA LYS A 325 10.91 -38.17 -18.77
C LYS A 325 10.21 -37.76 -20.06
N SER A 326 9.40 -36.71 -20.01
CA SER A 326 8.63 -36.19 -21.15
C SER A 326 9.39 -35.18 -21.99
N GLU A 327 10.63 -34.82 -21.61
CA GLU A 327 11.39 -33.72 -22.20
C GLU A 327 10.59 -32.42 -22.34
N THR A 328 9.88 -32.04 -21.28
CA THR A 328 8.93 -30.92 -21.33
C THR A 328 9.57 -29.62 -21.84
N GLN A 329 8.86 -28.96 -22.75
CA GLN A 329 9.26 -27.70 -23.36
C GLN A 329 8.32 -26.57 -22.93
N GLY A 330 8.89 -25.41 -22.62
CA GLY A 330 8.15 -24.18 -22.34
C GLY A 330 8.49 -23.10 -23.38
N PHE A 331 7.52 -22.31 -23.78
CA PHE A 331 7.66 -21.26 -24.78
C PHE A 331 7.61 -19.88 -24.11
N LEU A 332 8.57 -19.02 -24.42
CA LEU A 332 8.55 -17.64 -23.95
C LEU A 332 7.35 -16.89 -24.53
N ALA A 333 6.51 -16.30 -23.67
CA ALA A 333 5.36 -15.51 -24.09
C ALA A 333 5.26 -14.23 -23.26
N ASN A 334 5.69 -13.10 -23.85
CA ASN A 334 5.64 -11.76 -23.26
C ASN A 334 6.24 -11.65 -21.83
N SER A 335 5.45 -11.96 -20.79
CA SER A 335 5.84 -11.88 -19.36
C SER A 335 5.70 -13.20 -18.59
N ALA A 336 5.53 -14.32 -19.30
CA ALA A 336 5.39 -15.66 -18.74
C ALA A 336 6.04 -16.72 -19.65
N VAL A 337 6.04 -17.96 -19.18
CA VAL A 337 6.43 -19.14 -19.96
C VAL A 337 5.25 -20.10 -20.04
N LEU A 338 4.91 -20.51 -21.25
CA LEU A 338 3.75 -21.36 -21.51
C LEU A 338 4.18 -22.77 -21.82
N LEU A 339 3.48 -23.76 -21.29
CA LEU A 339 3.74 -25.16 -21.61
C LEU A 339 2.43 -25.94 -21.72
N SER A 340 2.42 -26.91 -22.62
CA SER A 340 1.37 -27.92 -22.71
C SER A 340 1.75 -29.13 -21.87
N VAL A 341 0.84 -29.59 -21.02
CA VAL A 341 1.08 -30.72 -20.11
C VAL A 341 0.00 -31.78 -20.24
N ASP A 342 0.38 -33.02 -19.96
CA ASP A 342 -0.53 -34.17 -19.95
C ASP A 342 -1.29 -34.29 -18.62
N ARG A 343 -2.24 -35.22 -18.56
CA ARG A 343 -3.10 -35.43 -17.38
C ARG A 343 -2.36 -35.80 -16.09
N GLU A 344 -1.26 -36.57 -16.19
CA GLU A 344 -0.46 -36.93 -15.01
C GLU A 344 0.29 -35.69 -14.48
N GLN A 345 0.84 -34.90 -15.39
CA GLN A 345 1.53 -33.65 -15.07
C GLN A 345 0.59 -32.60 -14.47
N ILE A 346 -0.66 -32.51 -14.95
CA ILE A 346 -1.69 -31.62 -14.37
C ILE A 346 -1.87 -31.91 -12.87
N GLU A 347 -2.03 -33.19 -12.49
CA GLU A 347 -2.21 -33.56 -11.08
C GLU A 347 -0.98 -33.17 -10.24
N LEU A 348 0.23 -33.41 -10.76
CA LEU A 348 1.47 -33.05 -10.08
C LEU A 348 1.67 -31.54 -9.98
N LEU A 349 1.24 -30.76 -10.97
CA LEU A 349 1.31 -29.30 -10.96
C LEU A 349 0.38 -28.69 -9.91
N ASP A 350 -0.85 -29.19 -9.86
CA ASP A 350 -1.81 -28.75 -8.85
C ASP A 350 -1.29 -29.05 -7.45
N ARG A 351 -0.77 -30.27 -7.22
CA ARG A 351 -0.23 -30.70 -5.93
C ARG A 351 1.06 -29.99 -5.53
N SER A 352 1.91 -29.61 -6.48
CA SER A 352 3.18 -28.90 -6.25
C SER A 352 3.05 -27.37 -6.20
N CYS A 353 1.88 -26.85 -6.59
CA CYS A 353 1.53 -25.44 -6.63
C CYS A 353 2.44 -24.59 -7.51
N PHE A 354 2.90 -25.13 -8.64
CA PHE A 354 3.58 -24.36 -9.67
C PHE A 354 2.62 -23.96 -10.78
N GLY A 355 2.77 -22.74 -11.29
CA GLY A 355 2.00 -22.24 -12.41
C GLY A 355 0.50 -22.11 -12.13
N GLN A 356 -0.22 -21.77 -13.21
CA GLN A 356 -1.67 -21.74 -13.25
C GLN A 356 -2.17 -22.27 -14.61
N PRO A 357 -3.28 -23.02 -14.64
CA PRO A 357 -3.88 -23.43 -15.90
C PRO A 357 -4.45 -22.21 -16.64
N ILE A 358 -4.28 -22.19 -17.95
CA ILE A 358 -4.92 -21.19 -18.81
C ILE A 358 -6.33 -21.67 -19.13
N SER A 359 -7.34 -21.06 -18.50
CA SER A 359 -8.73 -21.55 -18.55
C SER A 359 -9.61 -20.90 -19.62
N SER A 360 -9.19 -19.79 -20.25
CA SER A 360 -10.00 -19.07 -21.24
C SER A 360 -9.54 -19.38 -22.66
N GLU A 361 -10.48 -19.79 -23.51
CA GLU A 361 -10.25 -19.94 -24.95
C GLU A 361 -9.79 -18.63 -25.59
N GLU A 362 -10.31 -17.49 -25.13
CA GLU A 362 -9.88 -16.17 -25.60
C GLU A 362 -8.42 -15.89 -25.24
N ALA A 363 -7.97 -16.33 -24.05
CA ALA A 363 -6.58 -16.23 -23.65
C ALA A 363 -5.68 -17.13 -24.53
N LEU A 364 -6.10 -18.36 -24.81
CA LEU A 364 -5.37 -19.27 -25.71
C LEU A 364 -5.31 -18.73 -27.15
N LYS A 365 -6.43 -18.21 -27.67
CA LYS A 365 -6.50 -17.57 -29.01
C LYS A 365 -5.61 -16.32 -29.07
N LYS A 366 -5.60 -15.50 -28.03
CA LYS A 366 -4.71 -14.32 -27.92
C LYS A 366 -3.24 -14.71 -27.91
N LEU A 367 -2.92 -15.90 -27.41
CA LEU A 367 -1.58 -16.47 -27.37
C LEU A 367 -1.25 -17.32 -28.61
N LEU A 368 -2.15 -17.38 -29.60
CA LEU A 368 -2.00 -18.13 -30.86
C LEU A 368 -1.74 -19.63 -30.67
N ILE A 369 -2.38 -20.23 -29.66
CA ILE A 369 -2.19 -21.62 -29.28
C ILE A 369 -3.29 -22.50 -29.90
N SER A 370 -2.91 -23.64 -30.50
CA SER A 370 -3.84 -24.69 -30.94
C SER A 370 -4.27 -25.57 -29.76
N THR A 371 -5.57 -25.81 -29.62
CA THR A 371 -6.14 -26.71 -28.61
C THR A 371 -6.00 -28.18 -29.06
N ASP A 372 -5.46 -29.01 -28.17
CA ASP A 372 -5.39 -30.47 -28.28
C ASP A 372 -6.25 -31.02 -27.14
N GLU A 373 -7.21 -31.91 -27.42
CA GLU A 373 -8.22 -32.32 -26.42
C GLU A 373 -7.61 -33.04 -25.21
N ASP A 374 -6.40 -33.59 -25.35
CA ASP A 374 -5.70 -34.33 -24.29
C ASP A 374 -4.63 -33.50 -23.56
N LYS A 375 -4.44 -32.22 -23.91
CA LYS A 375 -3.40 -31.36 -23.30
C LYS A 375 -3.96 -30.06 -22.74
N GLN A 376 -3.57 -29.75 -21.52
CA GLN A 376 -3.88 -28.48 -20.89
C GLN A 376 -2.68 -27.54 -20.97
N TRP A 377 -2.92 -26.27 -21.28
CA TRP A 377 -1.90 -25.24 -21.24
C TRP A 377 -1.79 -24.63 -19.84
N TYR A 378 -0.54 -24.51 -19.38
CA TYR A 378 -0.17 -23.86 -18.13
C TYR A 378 0.69 -22.64 -18.40
N GLU A 379 0.52 -21.65 -17.54
CA GLU A 379 1.35 -20.44 -17.46
C GLU A 379 2.23 -20.50 -16.22
N LEU A 380 3.54 -20.36 -16.42
CA LEU A 380 4.53 -20.21 -15.36
C LEU A 380 4.98 -18.76 -15.27
N SER A 381 5.15 -18.25 -14.06
CA SER A 381 5.89 -17.01 -13.87
C SER A 381 7.34 -17.18 -14.31
N PHE A 382 8.04 -16.08 -14.62
CA PHE A 382 9.47 -16.15 -14.94
C PHE A 382 10.29 -16.80 -13.82
N GLU A 383 9.99 -16.53 -12.56
CA GLU A 383 10.67 -17.15 -11.41
C GLU A 383 10.42 -18.66 -11.37
N GLU A 384 9.19 -19.10 -11.63
CA GLU A 384 8.83 -20.52 -11.67
C GLU A 384 9.55 -21.24 -12.82
N ALA A 385 9.45 -20.69 -14.03
CA ALA A 385 10.05 -21.28 -15.23
C ALA A 385 11.57 -21.33 -15.15
N PHE A 386 12.21 -20.25 -14.69
CA PHE A 386 13.66 -20.23 -14.53
C PHE A 386 14.11 -21.15 -13.38
N TYR A 387 13.32 -21.30 -12.32
CA TYR A 387 13.60 -22.28 -11.27
C TYR A 387 13.57 -23.71 -11.81
N TRP A 388 12.62 -24.05 -12.68
CA TRP A 388 12.58 -25.37 -13.32
C TRP A 388 13.72 -25.60 -14.31
N SER A 389 14.07 -24.60 -15.11
CA SER A 389 15.17 -24.70 -16.08
C SER A 389 16.53 -24.79 -15.40
N ASN A 390 16.78 -23.93 -14.41
CA ASN A 390 18.11 -23.75 -13.83
C ASN A 390 18.33 -24.52 -12.52
N SER A 391 17.32 -24.62 -11.64
CA SER A 391 17.50 -25.27 -10.32
C SER A 391 17.05 -26.73 -10.32
N LEU A 392 15.97 -27.05 -11.03
CA LEU A 392 15.48 -28.43 -11.14
C LEU A 392 15.97 -29.13 -12.42
N GLU A 393 16.46 -28.39 -13.40
CA GLU A 393 16.92 -28.91 -14.70
C GLU A 393 15.89 -29.89 -15.30
N CYS A 394 14.62 -29.48 -15.35
CA CYS A 394 13.51 -30.31 -15.84
C CYS A 394 12.65 -29.63 -16.92
N LEU A 395 12.99 -28.42 -17.33
CA LEU A 395 12.29 -27.67 -18.36
C LEU A 395 13.29 -27.14 -19.40
N LYS A 396 13.02 -27.39 -20.68
CA LYS A 396 13.73 -26.75 -21.80
C LYS A 396 12.93 -25.52 -22.25
N ILE A 397 13.54 -24.33 -22.29
CA ILE A 397 12.84 -23.10 -22.69
C ILE A 397 13.16 -22.77 -24.14
N MET A 398 12.12 -22.51 -24.91
CA MET A 398 12.12 -22.24 -26.34
C MET A 398 11.71 -20.79 -26.60
N ASP A 399 12.27 -20.17 -27.63
CA ASP A 399 11.86 -18.84 -28.10
C ASP A 399 10.61 -18.89 -28.99
N GLU A 400 10.22 -17.72 -29.52
CA GLU A 400 9.07 -17.56 -30.43
C GLU A 400 9.24 -18.35 -31.75
N ASN A 401 10.48 -18.65 -32.14
CA ASN A 401 10.82 -19.44 -33.33
C ASN A 401 10.94 -20.94 -33.02
N LYS A 402 10.62 -21.36 -31.80
CA LYS A 402 10.77 -22.75 -31.32
C LYS A 402 12.23 -23.22 -31.36
N CYS A 403 13.17 -22.32 -31.14
CA CYS A 403 14.58 -22.63 -30.94
C CYS A 403 14.90 -22.74 -29.44
N LEU A 404 15.72 -23.71 -29.06
CA LEU A 404 16.18 -23.87 -27.69
C LEU A 404 17.05 -22.67 -27.28
N VAL A 405 16.72 -22.07 -26.14
CA VAL A 405 17.37 -20.87 -25.62
C VAL A 405 18.32 -21.24 -24.48
N SER A 406 19.52 -20.67 -24.46
CA SER A 406 20.46 -20.88 -23.36
C SER A 406 19.94 -20.25 -22.05
N ASN A 407 20.35 -20.76 -20.89
CA ASN A 407 19.92 -20.16 -19.61
C ASN A 407 20.35 -18.69 -19.48
N ASP A 408 21.51 -18.30 -20.04
CA ASP A 408 21.95 -16.91 -20.06
C ASP A 408 21.03 -16.03 -20.92
N ASP A 409 20.62 -16.52 -22.09
CA ASP A 409 19.71 -15.78 -22.99
C ASP A 409 18.29 -15.70 -22.41
N VAL A 410 17.78 -16.77 -21.80
CA VAL A 410 16.51 -16.74 -21.05
C VAL A 410 16.57 -15.70 -19.92
N TRP A 411 17.68 -15.67 -19.19
CA TRP A 411 17.90 -14.70 -18.12
C TRP A 411 17.90 -13.27 -18.64
N GLN A 412 18.61 -12.98 -19.74
CA GLN A 412 18.61 -11.66 -20.37
C GLN A 412 17.21 -11.27 -20.87
N TYR A 413 16.49 -12.21 -21.49
CA TYR A 413 15.12 -12.00 -21.94
C TYR A 413 14.21 -11.61 -20.77
N MET A 414 14.17 -12.41 -19.70
CA MET A 414 13.34 -12.15 -18.53
C MET A 414 13.71 -10.83 -17.84
N LYS A 415 15.00 -10.52 -17.73
CA LYS A 415 15.51 -9.24 -17.19
C LYS A 415 15.10 -8.05 -18.07
N SER A 416 15.10 -8.20 -19.40
CA SER A 416 14.67 -7.15 -20.33
C SER A 416 13.18 -6.83 -20.20
N LYS A 417 12.35 -7.85 -19.91
CA LYS A 417 10.90 -7.70 -19.73
C LYS A 417 10.55 -7.16 -18.35
N ARG A 418 11.28 -7.61 -17.32
CA ARG A 418 11.13 -7.17 -15.93
C ARG A 418 12.51 -6.96 -15.31
N ARG A 419 12.89 -5.69 -15.14
CA ARG A 419 14.21 -5.29 -14.64
C ARG A 419 14.58 -5.91 -13.29
N ALA A 420 13.60 -6.05 -12.40
CA ALA A 420 13.74 -6.63 -11.06
C ALA A 420 13.68 -8.18 -11.03
N PHE A 421 13.54 -8.84 -12.18
CA PHE A 421 13.46 -10.30 -12.24
C PHE A 421 14.61 -11.00 -11.49
N PRO A 422 15.89 -10.59 -11.64
CA PRO A 422 17.00 -11.24 -10.94
C PRO A 422 16.81 -11.32 -9.42
N GLU A 423 16.44 -10.21 -8.79
CA GLU A 423 16.30 -10.11 -7.34
C GLU A 423 15.08 -10.90 -6.85
N PHE A 424 13.97 -10.83 -7.59
CA PHE A 424 12.78 -11.63 -7.29
C PHE A 424 13.03 -13.13 -7.45
N TYR A 425 13.79 -13.53 -8.47
CA TYR A 425 14.17 -14.93 -8.66
C TYR A 425 15.10 -15.43 -7.54
N ILE A 426 16.10 -14.64 -7.12
CA ILE A 426 16.97 -15.01 -5.99
C ILE A 426 16.13 -15.23 -4.73
N ALA A 427 15.18 -14.32 -4.42
CA ALA A 427 14.27 -14.46 -3.28
C ALA A 427 13.35 -15.70 -3.42
N TYR A 428 12.79 -15.90 -4.62
CA TYR A 428 11.92 -17.04 -4.92
C TYR A 428 12.66 -18.38 -4.77
N SER A 429 13.85 -18.50 -5.38
CA SER A 429 14.70 -19.68 -5.29
C SER A 429 15.12 -19.95 -3.85
N HIS A 430 15.45 -18.91 -3.07
CA HIS A 430 15.75 -19.04 -1.64
C HIS A 430 14.60 -19.66 -0.85
N LEU A 431 13.36 -19.21 -1.10
CA LEU A 431 12.17 -19.78 -0.45
C LEU A 431 11.91 -21.23 -0.88
N ARG A 432 12.01 -21.51 -2.19
CA ARG A 432 11.82 -22.88 -2.74
C ARG A 432 12.89 -23.87 -2.25
N LYS A 433 14.17 -23.48 -2.18
CA LYS A 433 15.27 -24.28 -1.59
C LYS A 433 15.00 -24.63 -0.11
N LYS A 434 14.23 -23.80 0.60
CA LYS A 434 13.75 -24.05 1.98
C LYS A 434 12.41 -24.79 2.04
N ASN A 435 11.96 -25.36 0.93
CA ASN A 435 10.73 -26.12 0.78
C ASN A 435 9.44 -25.32 1.06
N TRP A 436 9.48 -23.98 0.93
CA TRP A 436 8.26 -23.17 0.98
C TRP A 436 7.50 -23.28 -0.33
N VAL A 437 6.18 -23.42 -0.25
CA VAL A 437 5.31 -23.14 -1.41
C VAL A 437 5.19 -21.62 -1.55
N VAL A 438 5.60 -21.10 -2.69
CA VAL A 438 5.60 -19.66 -2.99
C VAL A 438 4.52 -19.36 -4.02
N ARG A 439 3.64 -18.39 -3.73
CA ARG A 439 2.61 -17.90 -4.66
C ARG A 439 2.63 -16.37 -4.71
N SER A 440 1.98 -15.79 -5.72
CA SER A 440 1.84 -14.33 -5.85
C SER A 440 1.27 -13.68 -4.58
N GLY A 441 1.92 -12.62 -4.10
CA GLY A 441 1.49 -11.83 -2.96
C GLY A 441 0.46 -10.74 -3.28
N LEU A 442 0.02 -10.61 -4.54
CA LEU A 442 -0.77 -9.48 -5.04
C LEU A 442 -2.03 -9.18 -4.22
N GLN A 443 -2.78 -10.22 -3.82
CA GLN A 443 -3.99 -10.08 -2.99
C GLN A 443 -3.72 -9.54 -1.58
N TYR A 444 -2.48 -9.67 -1.12
CA TYR A 444 -2.01 -9.22 0.19
C TYR A 444 -1.10 -8.02 0.08
N GLY A 445 -1.10 -7.34 -1.07
CA GLY A 445 -0.29 -6.16 -1.30
C GLY A 445 1.21 -6.43 -1.21
N ALA A 446 1.64 -7.64 -1.57
CA ALA A 446 3.00 -8.12 -1.42
C ALA A 446 3.57 -8.74 -2.69
N ASP A 447 4.84 -9.09 -2.65
CA ASP A 447 5.53 -9.73 -3.77
C ASP A 447 5.19 -11.23 -3.79
N PHE A 448 5.34 -11.89 -2.63
CA PHE A 448 4.98 -13.30 -2.47
C PHE A 448 4.14 -13.56 -1.22
N VAL A 449 3.54 -14.75 -1.17
CA VAL A 449 3.08 -15.41 0.05
C VAL A 449 3.73 -16.79 0.15
N ALA A 450 4.12 -17.17 1.36
CA ALA A 450 4.80 -18.44 1.62
C ALA A 450 3.93 -19.34 2.51
N TYR A 451 3.80 -20.60 2.10
CA TYR A 451 3.09 -21.65 2.83
C TYR A 451 4.03 -22.81 3.15
N ARG A 452 3.89 -23.39 4.35
CA ARG A 452 4.62 -24.62 4.73
C ARG A 452 4.14 -25.86 3.98
N HIS A 453 2.88 -25.86 3.55
CA HIS A 453 2.22 -26.98 2.87
C HIS A 453 1.26 -26.44 1.80
N HIS A 454 0.60 -27.35 1.09
CA HIS A 454 -0.35 -27.00 0.03
C HIS A 454 -1.40 -25.96 0.49
N PRO A 455 -1.67 -24.89 -0.27
CA PRO A 455 -2.62 -23.82 0.10
C PRO A 455 -4.06 -24.28 0.37
N SER A 456 -4.48 -25.45 -0.12
CA SER A 456 -5.80 -26.03 0.25
C SER A 456 -5.84 -26.58 1.68
N LEU A 457 -4.69 -26.90 2.27
CA LEU A 457 -4.55 -27.54 3.59
C LEU A 457 -4.15 -26.54 4.68
N VAL A 458 -3.44 -25.46 4.33
CA VAL A 458 -2.96 -24.46 5.30
C VAL A 458 -3.19 -23.03 4.83
N HIS A 459 -3.31 -22.10 5.78
CA HIS A 459 -3.16 -20.68 5.50
C HIS A 459 -1.67 -20.33 5.42
N SER A 460 -1.29 -19.39 4.54
CA SER A 460 0.09 -18.92 4.48
C SER A 460 0.56 -18.36 5.82
N ASP A 461 1.82 -18.60 6.11
CA ASP A 461 2.53 -18.11 7.29
C ASP A 461 2.97 -16.67 7.05
N PHE A 462 3.57 -16.44 5.87
CA PHE A 462 4.22 -15.18 5.54
C PHE A 462 3.56 -14.47 4.37
N VAL A 463 3.50 -13.15 4.51
CA VAL A 463 3.40 -12.21 3.42
C VAL A 463 4.80 -11.64 3.22
N VAL A 464 5.33 -11.73 2.01
CA VAL A 464 6.74 -11.50 1.73
C VAL A 464 6.93 -10.27 0.86
N ILE A 465 7.76 -9.35 1.33
CA ILE A 465 8.28 -8.22 0.55
C ILE A 465 9.75 -8.50 0.22
N VAL A 466 10.12 -8.37 -1.05
CA VAL A 466 11.49 -8.49 -1.51
C VAL A 466 12.11 -7.09 -1.50
N ASP A 467 13.17 -6.94 -0.73
CA ASP A 467 13.87 -5.67 -0.52
C ASP A 467 15.27 -5.72 -1.12
N PHE A 468 15.60 -4.75 -1.95
CA PHE A 468 16.90 -4.66 -2.62
C PHE A 468 17.19 -3.20 -3.01
N ASN A 469 18.49 -2.89 -3.16
CA ASN A 469 19.03 -1.53 -3.28
C ASN A 469 18.32 -0.66 -4.33
N LYS A 470 17.72 -1.26 -5.38
CA LYS A 470 17.11 -0.53 -6.50
C LYS A 470 15.57 -0.39 -6.41
N SER A 471 14.86 -1.11 -5.53
CA SER A 471 13.40 -0.93 -5.38
C SER A 471 12.79 -1.39 -4.05
N SER A 472 13.27 -0.85 -2.93
CA SER A 472 12.60 -1.05 -1.63
C SER A 472 11.17 -0.51 -1.65
N ARG A 473 10.16 -1.34 -1.33
CA ARG A 473 8.75 -0.93 -1.22
C ARG A 473 8.37 -0.36 0.15
N LEU A 474 9.20 -0.59 1.18
CA LEU A 474 8.96 -0.16 2.57
C LEU A 474 9.89 1.00 2.94
N ARG A 475 9.80 2.13 2.21
CA ARG A 475 10.77 3.23 2.32
C ARG A 475 10.48 4.17 3.49
N VAL A 476 9.20 4.37 3.79
CA VAL A 476 8.76 5.24 4.88
C VAL A 476 8.11 4.42 5.98
N TRP A 477 8.14 4.93 7.21
CA TRP A 477 7.59 4.23 8.37
C TRP A 477 6.12 3.85 8.19
N SER A 478 5.34 4.71 7.55
CA SER A 478 3.94 4.47 7.20
C SER A 478 3.76 3.24 6.29
N ASP A 479 4.69 2.93 5.38
CA ASP A 479 4.62 1.69 4.57
C ASP A 479 4.72 0.45 5.46
N ILE A 480 5.64 0.47 6.43
CA ILE A 480 5.84 -0.63 7.39
C ILE A 480 4.59 -0.79 8.27
N GLU A 481 4.08 0.30 8.84
CA GLU A 481 2.88 0.26 9.69
C GLU A 481 1.65 -0.23 8.91
N GLY A 482 1.47 0.25 7.68
CA GLY A 482 0.42 -0.17 6.77
C GLY A 482 0.50 -1.67 6.49
N MET A 483 1.69 -2.16 6.13
CA MET A 483 1.90 -3.57 5.80
C MET A 483 1.73 -4.50 7.01
N VAL A 484 2.24 -4.10 8.18
CA VAL A 484 2.04 -4.83 9.44
C VAL A 484 0.56 -4.88 9.82
N ARG A 485 -0.17 -3.78 9.63
CA ARG A 485 -1.62 -3.73 9.85
C ARG A 485 -2.35 -4.67 8.90
N LEU A 486 -2.02 -4.64 7.61
CA LEU A 486 -2.61 -5.55 6.62
C LEU A 486 -2.37 -7.01 6.99
N CYS A 487 -1.13 -7.36 7.34
CA CYS A 487 -0.76 -8.69 7.79
C CYS A 487 -1.57 -9.12 9.02
N ALA A 488 -1.76 -8.23 10.00
CA ALA A 488 -2.58 -8.51 11.17
C ALA A 488 -4.06 -8.78 10.82
N LEU A 489 -4.64 -8.07 9.85
CA LEU A 489 -6.03 -8.27 9.39
C LEU A 489 -6.25 -9.66 8.78
N VAL A 490 -5.24 -10.20 8.10
CA VAL A 490 -5.28 -11.55 7.50
C VAL A 490 -4.59 -12.60 8.35
N ALA A 491 -4.22 -12.23 9.58
CA ALA A 491 -3.48 -13.02 10.55
C ALA A 491 -2.18 -13.63 9.99
N LYS A 492 -1.43 -12.94 9.15
CA LYS A 492 -0.14 -13.39 8.60
C LYS A 492 1.01 -12.61 9.24
N THR A 493 2.24 -13.11 9.09
CA THR A 493 3.44 -12.40 9.53
C THR A 493 4.10 -11.73 8.33
N LEU A 494 4.52 -10.47 8.48
CA LEU A 494 5.31 -9.80 7.46
C LEU A 494 6.74 -10.34 7.49
N MET A 495 7.23 -10.80 6.35
CA MET A 495 8.62 -11.18 6.12
C MET A 495 9.22 -10.25 5.07
N VAL A 496 10.35 -9.64 5.39
CA VAL A 496 11.15 -8.88 4.44
C VAL A 496 12.36 -9.74 4.07
N LEU A 497 12.53 -10.02 2.78
CA LEU A 497 13.70 -10.71 2.25
C LEU A 497 14.62 -9.67 1.62
N SER A 498 15.71 -9.34 2.32
CA SER A 498 16.74 -8.46 1.79
C SER A 498 17.69 -9.25 0.91
N VAL A 499 17.70 -8.93 -0.39
CA VAL A 499 18.58 -9.56 -1.38
C VAL A 499 19.82 -8.70 -1.54
N ASN A 500 20.96 -9.19 -1.07
CA ASN A 500 22.24 -8.50 -1.23
C ASN A 500 22.95 -9.00 -2.50
N THR A 501 23.05 -8.11 -3.48
CA THR A 501 23.72 -8.37 -4.75
C THR A 501 25.21 -7.99 -4.73
N ASN A 502 25.76 -7.61 -3.57
CA ASN A 502 27.14 -7.15 -3.36
C ASN A 502 27.56 -6.04 -4.33
N ASP A 503 26.64 -5.11 -4.64
CA ASP A 503 26.83 -4.03 -5.61
C ASP A 503 27.27 -4.50 -7.02
N CYS A 504 27.10 -5.79 -7.36
CA CYS A 504 27.25 -6.24 -8.74
C CYS A 504 26.11 -5.68 -9.58
N ASP A 505 26.45 -4.77 -10.50
CA ASP A 505 25.49 -4.23 -11.47
C ASP A 505 24.94 -5.28 -12.45
N VAL A 506 25.68 -6.39 -12.62
CA VAL A 506 25.28 -7.51 -13.46
C VAL A 506 25.13 -8.76 -12.61
N ILE A 507 23.88 -9.06 -12.25
CA ILE A 507 23.51 -10.34 -11.65
C ILE A 507 23.55 -11.40 -12.75
N SER A 508 24.37 -12.43 -12.57
CA SER A 508 24.54 -13.53 -13.54
C SER A 508 23.94 -14.83 -12.99
N PRO A 509 23.28 -15.64 -13.84
CA PRO A 509 22.70 -16.90 -13.42
C PRO A 509 23.76 -17.93 -12.96
N SER A 510 25.00 -17.86 -13.45
CA SER A 510 26.10 -18.74 -13.01
C SER A 510 26.62 -18.45 -11.60
N LYS A 511 26.26 -17.29 -11.03
CA LYS A 511 26.77 -16.80 -9.73
C LYS A 511 25.70 -16.73 -8.65
N LEU A 512 24.57 -17.40 -8.84
CA LEU A 512 23.41 -17.29 -7.96
C LEU A 512 23.70 -17.67 -6.50
N ASP A 513 24.60 -18.63 -6.27
CA ASP A 513 24.97 -19.07 -4.92
C ASP A 513 25.87 -18.07 -4.17
N LEU A 514 26.39 -17.05 -4.85
CA LEU A 514 27.16 -15.96 -4.22
C LEU A 514 26.28 -14.87 -3.61
N TYR A 515 24.99 -14.82 -3.96
CA TYR A 515 24.07 -13.81 -3.43
C TYR A 515 23.45 -14.25 -2.11
N LYS A 516 23.46 -13.35 -1.13
CA LYS A 516 22.94 -13.62 0.21
C LYS A 516 21.52 -13.06 0.34
N VAL A 517 20.61 -13.90 0.82
CA VAL A 517 19.25 -13.49 1.21
C VAL A 517 19.14 -13.51 2.71
N GLU A 518 18.81 -12.36 3.31
CA GLU A 518 18.52 -12.23 4.73
C GLU A 518 17.00 -12.05 4.94
N GLY A 519 16.41 -12.92 5.75
CA GLY A 519 14.98 -12.84 6.08
C GLY A 519 14.75 -12.23 7.45
N ARG A 520 13.97 -11.15 7.51
CA ARG A 520 13.54 -10.51 8.76
C ARG A 520 12.03 -10.59 8.90
N THR A 521 11.55 -10.92 10.08
CA THR A 521 10.11 -10.86 10.38
C THR A 521 9.79 -9.59 11.14
N ILE A 522 8.79 -8.84 10.66
CA ILE A 522 8.34 -7.61 11.30
C ILE A 522 6.98 -7.90 11.92
N THR A 523 6.86 -7.59 13.21
CA THR A 523 5.61 -7.76 13.94
C THR A 523 5.25 -6.46 14.63
N ARG A 524 3.95 -6.25 14.84
CA ARG A 524 3.46 -5.07 15.56
C ARG A 524 4.03 -5.06 16.97
N TRP A 525 4.61 -3.93 17.36
CA TRP A 525 5.00 -3.70 18.74
C TRP A 525 3.75 -3.54 19.61
N PHE A 526 3.69 -4.28 20.73
CA PHE A 526 2.61 -4.20 21.69
C PHE A 526 3.18 -3.74 23.03
N ALA A 527 2.90 -2.50 23.43
CA ALA A 527 3.36 -1.94 24.71
C ALA A 527 3.05 -2.85 25.91
N GLN A 528 1.89 -3.52 25.89
CA GLN A 528 1.44 -4.43 26.95
C GLN A 528 2.33 -5.68 27.10
N LYS A 529 3.13 -6.05 26.09
CA LYS A 529 4.05 -7.19 26.14
C LYS A 529 5.45 -6.83 26.65
N HIS A 530 5.71 -5.55 26.86
CA HIS A 530 7.02 -5.00 27.22
C HIS A 530 6.90 -3.98 28.36
N ARG A 531 5.84 -4.07 29.19
CA ARG A 531 5.90 -3.43 30.50
C ARG A 531 6.95 -4.22 31.28
N GLU A 532 8.01 -3.53 31.69
CA GLU A 532 8.86 -4.05 32.76
C GLU A 532 7.94 -4.27 33.96
N ASP A 533 7.91 -5.50 34.47
CA ASP A 533 7.24 -5.83 35.72
C ASP A 533 8.01 -5.14 36.85
N HIS A 534 7.83 -3.83 37.01
CA HIS A 534 8.17 -3.13 38.23
C HIS A 534 7.08 -3.47 39.26
N LEU A 535 7.26 -4.63 39.89
CA LEU A 535 6.68 -4.93 41.21
C LEU A 535 7.44 -4.19 42.30
#